data_AF-A0A845FPV4-F1
#
_entry.id   AF-A0A845FPV4-F1
#
_cell.length_a   1.000
_cell.length_b   1.000
_cell.length_c   1.000
_cell.angle_alpha   90.00
_cell.angle_beta   90.00
_cell.angle_gamma   90.00
#
_symmetry.space_group_name_H-M   'P 1'
#
loop_
_entity.id
_entity.type
_entity.pdbx_description
1 polymer ?
#
loop_
_entity_poly.entity_id
_entity_poly.type
_entity_poly.pdbx_seq_one_letter_code
_entity_poly.pdbx_strand_id
1 'polypeptide(L)'
;MTPDIINGCFELLGAVFTWMNAWRLYQDRRLQGVYWPTCFFFTFWGLWNLYYYPTLDQWFSFYAGVLMVSGNVAWVVLLARYYLWPTRQVIGRPING
;
A
#
# COMPACT_ATOMS: atom_id res chain seq x y z
N MET A 1 -10.55 17.75 20.40
CA MET A 1 -10.50 16.62 19.45
C MET A 1 -9.38 15.71 19.92
N THR A 2 -9.66 14.43 20.16
CA THR A 2 -8.59 13.51 20.59
C THR A 2 -7.62 13.30 19.41
N PRO A 3 -6.30 13.24 19.66
CA PRO A 3 -5.29 12.98 18.62
C PRO A 3 -5.62 11.77 17.72
N ASP A 4 -6.31 10.78 18.28
CA ASP A 4 -6.79 9.59 17.58
C ASP A 4 -7.71 9.91 16.38
N ILE A 5 -8.65 10.85 16.52
CA ILE A 5 -9.58 11.19 15.43
C ILE A 5 -8.83 11.88 14.28
N ILE A 6 -7.90 12.78 14.61
CA ILE A 6 -7.12 13.50 13.61
C ILE A 6 -6.25 12.51 12.83
N ASN A 7 -5.50 11.68 13.54
CA ASN A 7 -4.62 10.69 12.94
C ASN A 7 -5.41 9.64 12.15
N GLY A 8 -6.50 9.11 12.70
CA GLY A 8 -7.36 8.17 12.00
C GLY A 8 -8.01 8.75 10.74
N CYS A 9 -8.31 10.05 10.68
CA CYS A 9 -8.76 10.69 9.44
C CYS A 9 -7.66 10.73 8.37
N PHE A 10 -6.40 11.00 8.76
CA PHE A 10 -5.26 10.92 7.84
C PHE A 10 -5.02 9.49 7.37
N GLU A 11 -5.11 8.50 8.25
CA GLU A 11 -5.01 7.08 7.94
C GLU A 11 -6.14 6.64 6.99
N LEU A 12 -7.38 7.08 7.19
CA LEU A 12 -8.48 6.82 6.26
C LEU A 12 -8.27 7.45 4.89
N LEU A 13 -7.77 8.68 4.84
CA LEU A 13 -7.43 9.32 3.58
C LEU A 13 -6.30 8.57 2.87
N GLY A 14 -5.27 8.17 3.61
CA GLY A 14 -4.21 7.29 3.14
C GLY A 14 -4.76 5.96 2.63
N ALA A 15 -5.76 5.40 3.29
CA ALA A 15 -6.42 4.17 2.86
C ALA A 15 -7.07 4.31 1.50
N VAL A 16 -7.79 5.41 1.25
CA VAL A 16 -8.36 5.68 -0.08
C VAL A 16 -7.26 5.71 -1.15
N PHE A 17 -6.16 6.43 -0.91
CA PHE A 17 -5.07 6.53 -1.90
C PHE A 17 -4.34 5.21 -2.13
N THR A 18 -4.05 4.44 -1.08
CA THR A 18 -3.38 3.14 -1.20
C THR A 18 -4.25 2.13 -1.96
N TRP A 19 -5.56 2.11 -1.70
CA TRP A 19 -6.51 1.29 -2.45
C TRP A 19 -6.66 1.74 -3.90
N MET A 20 -6.73 3.05 -4.17
CA MET A 20 -6.74 3.57 -5.55
C MET A 20 -5.46 3.20 -6.30
N ASN A 21 -4.30 3.24 -5.64
CA ASN A 21 -3.03 2.82 -6.21
C ASN A 21 -3.04 1.31 -6.54
N ALA A 22 -3.49 0.46 -5.62
CA ALA A 22 -3.63 -0.99 -5.85
C ALA A 22 -4.61 -1.29 -6.99
N TRP A 23 -5.76 -0.62 -7.01
CA TRP A 23 -6.76 -0.73 -8.06
C TRP A 23 -6.20 -0.31 -9.42
N ARG A 24 -5.44 0.79 -9.47
CA ARG A 24 -4.82 1.26 -10.71
C ARG A 24 -3.79 0.27 -11.23
N LEU A 25 -2.95 -0.30 -10.37
CA LEU A 25 -2.02 -1.37 -10.74
C LEU A 25 -2.75 -2.63 -11.26
N TYR A 26 -3.89 -2.97 -10.65
CA TYR A 26 -4.72 -4.08 -11.11
C TYR A 26 -5.32 -3.83 -12.50
N GLN A 27 -5.83 -2.62 -12.76
CA GLN A 27 -6.40 -2.23 -14.06
C GLN A 27 -5.34 -2.12 -15.16
N ASP A 28 -4.24 -1.43 -14.87
CA ASP A 28 -3.21 -1.13 -15.88
C ASP A 28 -2.38 -2.39 -16.21
N ARG A 29 -2.31 -3.38 -15.31
CA ARG A 29 -1.55 -4.65 -15.46
C ARG A 29 -0.09 -4.46 -15.90
N ARG A 30 0.48 -3.29 -15.64
CA ARG A 30 1.85 -2.91 -15.99
C ARG A 30 2.48 -2.12 -14.84
N LEU A 31 3.73 -2.44 -14.54
CA LEU A 31 4.58 -1.66 -13.65
C LEU A 31 5.51 -0.80 -14.50
N GLN A 32 5.13 0.46 -14.70
CA GLN A 32 5.98 1.44 -15.39
C GLN A 32 6.03 2.72 -14.57
N GLY A 33 7.24 3.22 -14.33
CA GLY A 33 7.46 4.49 -13.63
C GLY A 33 7.23 4.46 -12.11
N VAL A 34 7.10 3.30 -11.49
CA VAL A 34 6.93 3.18 -10.02
C VAL A 34 8.17 2.56 -9.38
N TYR A 35 8.76 3.26 -8.41
CA TYR A 35 9.81 2.72 -7.56
C TYR A 35 9.19 1.85 -6.47
N TRP A 36 8.99 0.57 -6.79
CA TRP A 36 8.29 -0.40 -5.93
C TRP A 36 8.86 -0.56 -4.50
N PRO A 37 10.17 -0.34 -4.21
CA PRO A 37 10.67 -0.42 -2.84
C PRO A 37 9.99 0.59 -1.91
N THR A 38 9.54 1.74 -2.42
CA THR A 38 8.78 2.73 -1.64
C THR A 38 7.47 2.15 -1.12
N CYS A 39 6.69 1.48 -1.98
CA CYS A 39 5.44 0.86 -1.55
C CYS A 39 5.68 -0.27 -0.53
N PHE A 40 6.75 -1.04 -0.71
CA PHE A 40 7.14 -2.07 0.25
C PHE A 40 7.51 -1.47 1.61
N PHE A 41 8.33 -0.42 1.62
CA PHE A 41 8.70 0.31 2.85
C PHE A 41 7.47 0.86 3.57
N PHE A 42 6.56 1.53 2.87
CA PHE A 42 5.34 2.07 3.49
C PHE A 42 4.36 0.99 3.96
N THR A 43 4.40 -0.21 3.37
CA THR A 43 3.65 -1.36 3.90
C THR A 43 4.21 -1.76 5.27
N PHE A 44 5.54 -1.91 5.38
CA PHE A 44 6.19 -2.27 6.63
C PHE A 44 6.05 -1.18 7.70
N TRP A 45 6.17 0.09 7.29
CA TRP A 45 5.92 1.23 8.16
C TRP A 45 4.48 1.26 8.69
N GLY A 46 3.50 0.99 7.83
CA GLY A 46 2.10 0.91 8.27
C GLY A 46 1.85 -0.26 9.23
N LEU A 47 2.49 -1.42 9.01
CA LEU A 47 2.44 -2.53 9.98
C LEU A 47 3.04 -2.15 11.33
N TRP A 48 4.12 -1.38 11.33
CA TRP A 48 4.70 -0.82 12.55
C TRP A 48 3.72 0.13 13.26
N ASN A 49 3.04 1.01 12.52
CA ASN A 49 1.98 1.87 13.07
C ASN A 49 0.86 1.05 13.73
N LEU A 50 0.43 -0.06 13.12
CA LEU A 50 -0.57 -0.95 13.71
C LEU A 50 -0.13 -1.59 15.02
N TYR A 51 1.14 -1.94 15.15
CA TYR A 51 1.71 -2.43 16.41
C TYR A 51 1.77 -1.32 17.47
N TYR A 52 2.03 -0.08 17.04
CA TYR A 52 2.21 1.06 17.93
C TYR A 52 0.89 1.65 18.45
N TYR A 53 -0.17 1.75 17.63
CA TYR A 53 -1.44 2.39 18.01
C TYR A 53 -2.14 1.82 19.27
N PRO A 54 -2.16 0.50 19.53
CA PRO A 54 -2.70 -0.04 20.77
C PRO A 54 -1.97 0.44 22.03
N THR A 55 -0.67 0.75 21.92
CA THR A 55 0.12 1.28 23.06
C THR A 55 -0.22 2.74 23.39
N LEU A 56 -0.93 3.43 22.49
CA LEU A 56 -1.35 4.83 22.63
C LEU A 56 -2.87 4.99 22.89
N ASP A 57 -3.59 3.88 23.09
CA ASP A 57 -5.07 3.85 23.17
C ASP A 57 -5.76 4.47 21.94
N GLN A 58 -5.11 4.43 20.76
CA GLN A 58 -5.60 5.02 19.50
C GLN A 58 -6.32 4.01 18.61
N TRP A 59 -7.48 3.55 19.07
CA TRP A 59 -8.23 2.48 18.39
C TRP A 59 -8.84 2.92 17.05
N PHE A 60 -9.24 4.18 16.89
CA PHE A 60 -9.74 4.65 15.60
C PHE A 60 -8.63 4.68 14.55
N SER A 61 -7.46 5.18 14.93
CA SER A 61 -6.24 5.14 14.10
C SER A 61 -5.82 3.71 13.76
N PHE A 62 -5.99 2.78 14.70
CA PHE A 62 -5.72 1.36 14.45
C PHE A 62 -6.61 0.82 13.32
N TYR A 63 -7.94 0.96 13.42
CA TYR A 63 -8.84 0.44 12.38
C TYR A 63 -8.65 1.14 11.03
N ALA A 64 -8.44 2.46 11.04
CA ALA A 64 -8.12 3.23 9.84
C ALA A 64 -6.80 2.76 9.21
N GLY A 65 -5.78 2.54 10.03
CA GLY A 65 -4.48 2.01 9.62
C GLY A 65 -4.58 0.60 9.06
N VAL A 66 -5.46 -0.26 9.58
CA VAL A 66 -5.66 -1.62 9.05
C VAL A 66 -6.16 -1.53 7.61
N LEU A 67 -7.13 -0.63 7.37
CA LEU A 67 -7.64 -0.39 6.03
C LEU A 67 -6.55 0.15 5.09
N MET A 68 -5.72 1.08 5.56
CA MET A 68 -4.61 1.61 4.77
C MET A 68 -3.55 0.57 4.44
N VAL A 69 -3.09 -0.18 5.43
CA VAL A 69 -2.10 -1.24 5.27
C VAL A 69 -2.62 -2.32 4.33
N SER A 70 -3.91 -2.66 4.39
CA SER A 70 -4.49 -3.65 3.47
C SER A 70 -4.40 -3.23 2.00
N GLY A 71 -4.57 -1.94 1.69
CA GLY A 71 -4.38 -1.40 0.34
C GLY A 71 -2.93 -1.50 -0.14
N ASN A 72 -1.97 -1.17 0.74
CA ASN A 72 -0.55 -1.33 0.48
C ASN A 72 -0.15 -2.80 0.26
N VAL A 73 -0.64 -3.71 1.11
CA VAL A 73 -0.43 -5.16 0.97
C VAL A 73 -1.01 -5.66 -0.35
N ALA A 74 -2.23 -5.24 -0.71
CA ALA A 74 -2.83 -5.59 -1.99
C ALA A 74 -1.95 -5.16 -3.18
N TRP A 75 -1.37 -3.96 -3.11
CA TRP A 75 -0.42 -3.47 -4.13
C TRP A 75 0.85 -4.34 -4.20
N VAL A 76 1.46 -4.69 -3.06
CA VAL A 76 2.66 -5.54 -2.99
C VAL A 76 2.36 -6.97 -3.48
N VAL A 77 1.17 -7.50 -3.20
CA VAL A 77 0.73 -8.81 -3.73
C VAL A 77 0.59 -8.76 -5.25
N LEU A 78 0.02 -7.69 -5.81
CA LEU A 78 -0.07 -7.50 -7.27
C LEU A 78 1.33 -7.37 -7.89
N LEU A 79 2.23 -6.63 -7.26
CA LEU A 79 3.64 -6.55 -7.65
C LEU A 79 4.27 -7.95 -7.71
N ALA A 80 4.19 -8.71 -6.62
CA ALA A 80 4.75 -10.05 -6.54
C ALA A 80 4.15 -10.98 -7.61
N ARG A 81 2.84 -10.90 -7.84
CA ARG A 81 2.17 -11.67 -8.90
C ARG A 81 2.71 -11.32 -10.28
N TYR A 82 2.94 -10.05 -10.59
CA TYR A 82 3.46 -9.63 -11.90
C TYR A 82 4.94 -9.97 -12.10
N TYR A 83 5.72 -10.04 -11.02
CA TYR A 83 7.10 -10.54 -11.07
C TYR A 83 7.18 -12.07 -11.23
N LEU A 84 6.36 -12.83 -10.49
CA LEU A 84 6.37 -14.29 -10.48
C LEU A 84 5.68 -14.91 -11.71
N TRP A 85 4.64 -14.26 -12.22
CA TRP A 85 3.99 -14.61 -13.47
C TRP A 85 4.04 -13.40 -14.41
N PRO A 86 5.16 -13.21 -15.14
CA PRO A 86 5.24 -12.22 -16.19
C PRO A 86 4.28 -12.62 -17.32
N THR A 87 3.01 -12.25 -17.18
CA THR A 87 2.07 -12.24 -18.29
C THR A 87 2.72 -11.38 -19.37
N ARG A 88 2.76 -11.85 -20.64
CA ARG A 88 3.50 -11.23 -21.76
C ARG A 88 3.31 -9.70 -21.94
N GLN A 89 2.35 -9.08 -21.27
CA GLN A 89 2.06 -7.64 -21.27
C GLN A 89 2.87 -6.81 -20.25
N VAL A 90 3.54 -7.42 -19.26
CA VAL A 90 4.34 -6.70 -18.25
C VAL A 90 5.74 -6.34 -18.78
N ILE A 91 6.19 -7.01 -19.85
CA ILE A 91 7.52 -6.78 -20.46
C ILE A 91 7.42 -5.69 -21.52
N GLY A 92 7.33 -4.45 -21.05
CA GLY A 92 7.70 -3.27 -21.83
C GLY A 92 9.19 -2.94 -21.68
N ARG A 93 10.08 -3.91 -21.91
CA ARG A 93 11.52 -3.65 -22.10
C ARG A 93 12.08 -4.52 -23.23
N PRO A 94 12.77 -3.96 -24.25
CA PRO A 94 13.89 -4.67 -24.82
C PRO A 94 14.98 -4.83 -23.75
N ILE A 95 15.45 -6.06 -23.57
CA ILE A 95 16.63 -6.39 -22.80
C ILE A 95 17.86 -5.99 -23.61
N ASN A 96 18.30 -4.74 -23.49
CA ASN A 96 19.65 -4.29 -23.86
C ASN A 96 20.12 -3.25 -22.84
N GLY A 97 21.27 -3.55 -22.23
CA GLY A 97 21.95 -2.80 -21.19
C GLY A 97 22.66 -3.78 -20.27
#